data_AF-A0A7Y5NW25-F1
#
_entry.id   AF-A0A7Y5NW25-F1
#
_cell.length_a   1.000
_cell.length_b   1.000
_cell.length_c   1.000
_cell.angle_alpha   90.00
_cell.angle_beta   90.00
_cell.angle_gamma   90.00
#
_symmetry.space_group_name_H-M   'P 1'
#
loop_
_entity.id
_entity.type
_entity.pdbx_description
1 polymer ?
#
loop_
_entity_poly.entity_id
_entity_poly.type
_entity_poly.pdbx_seq_one_letter_code
_entity_poly.pdbx_strand_id
1 'polypeptide(L)'
;MGARFEVDGEEYAVLVFPMATSAPRHATMTPAEGEVVELALRGLSNEEIGAKRGSSPRTVANQLQAIYRKLGVGSRVELARAMASGHPGRSKR
;
A
#
# COMPACT_ATOMS: atom_id res chain seq x y z
N MET A 1 -16.07 -12.30 -20.66
CA MET A 1 -17.20 -12.68 -21.54
C MET A 1 -18.37 -11.83 -21.10
N GLY A 2 -18.97 -11.06 -22.01
CA GLY A 2 -20.05 -10.12 -21.67
C GLY A 2 -21.37 -10.55 -22.30
N ALA A 3 -22.48 -10.22 -21.66
CA ALA A 3 -23.83 -10.41 -22.17
C ALA A 3 -24.45 -9.05 -22.48
N ARG A 4 -25.13 -8.92 -23.63
CA ARG A 4 -25.95 -7.75 -23.96
C ARG A 4 -27.42 -8.09 -23.71
N PHE A 5 -28.20 -7.14 -23.22
CA PHE A 5 -29.64 -7.28 -23.04
C PHE A 5 -30.31 -5.91 -23.09
N GLU A 6 -31.59 -5.89 -23.46
CA GLU A 6 -32.38 -4.68 -23.67
C GLU A 6 -33.34 -4.49 -22.50
N VAL A 7 -33.41 -3.26 -21.96
CA VAL A 7 -34.32 -2.87 -20.87
C VAL A 7 -34.98 -1.56 -21.27
N ASP A 8 -36.31 -1.54 -21.29
CA ASP A 8 -37.13 -0.36 -21.65
C ASP A 8 -36.77 0.28 -23.01
N GLY A 9 -36.35 -0.53 -23.99
CA GLY A 9 -35.96 -0.07 -25.32
C GLY A 9 -34.53 0.48 -25.41
N GLU A 10 -33.75 0.40 -24.32
CA GLU A 10 -32.34 0.75 -24.31
C GLU A 10 -31.46 -0.49 -24.17
N GLU A 11 -30.41 -0.58 -24.99
CA GLU A 11 -29.47 -1.70 -25.00
C GLU A 11 -28.38 -1.50 -23.93
N TYR A 12 -28.28 -2.47 -23.02
CA TYR A 12 -27.26 -2.53 -21.99
C TYR A 12 -26.31 -3.71 -22.22
N ALA A 13 -25.06 -3.55 -21.80
CA ALA A 13 -24.06 -4.62 -21.82
C ALA A 13 -23.46 -4.82 -20.43
N VAL A 14 -23.52 -6.05 -19.91
CA VAL A 14 -22.76 -6.46 -18.74
C VAL A 14 -21.47 -7.10 -19.20
N LEU A 15 -20.36 -6.47 -18.84
CA LEU A 15 -19.03 -6.98 -19.11
C LEU A 15 -18.45 -7.56 -17.83
N VAL A 16 -18.14 -8.86 -17.85
CA VAL A 16 -17.28 -9.48 -16.84
C VAL A 16 -15.90 -9.64 -17.45
N PHE A 17 -14.98 -8.84 -16.95
CA PHE A 17 -13.55 -9.02 -17.14
C PHE A 17 -12.97 -9.42 -15.79
N PRO A 18 -12.08 -10.44 -15.75
CA PRO A 18 -11.27 -10.64 -14.56
C PRO A 18 -10.49 -9.33 -14.38
N MET A 19 -10.84 -8.55 -13.37
CA MET A 19 -9.90 -7.58 -12.87
C MET A 19 -8.73 -8.43 -12.40
N ALA A 20 -7.64 -8.39 -13.15
CA ALA A 20 -6.36 -8.74 -12.59
C ALA A 20 -6.21 -7.80 -11.40
N THR A 21 -6.66 -8.25 -10.24
CA THR A 21 -6.08 -7.83 -9.00
C THR A 21 -4.64 -8.31 -9.11
N SER A 22 -3.84 -7.46 -9.75
CA SER A 22 -2.56 -7.10 -9.17
C SER A 22 -2.88 -6.49 -7.79
N ALA A 23 -3.48 -7.28 -6.88
CA ALA A 23 -3.08 -7.29 -5.50
C ALA A 23 -1.58 -7.37 -5.63
N PRO A 24 -0.90 -6.27 -5.36
CA PRO A 24 0.48 -6.22 -5.69
C PRO A 24 1.13 -7.39 -5.01
N ARG A 25 2.19 -7.88 -5.62
CA ARG A 25 3.20 -8.57 -4.85
C ARG A 25 3.85 -7.54 -3.91
N HIS A 26 3.09 -6.96 -2.99
CA HIS A 26 3.61 -6.54 -1.71
C HIS A 26 4.18 -7.85 -1.20
N ALA A 27 5.50 -8.02 -1.34
CA ALA A 27 6.19 -9.07 -0.63
C ALA A 27 5.63 -9.02 0.79
N THR A 28 5.00 -10.10 1.25
CA THR A 28 4.17 -10.09 2.45
C THR A 28 4.91 -9.34 3.55
N MET A 29 4.34 -8.23 4.01
CA MET A 29 4.96 -7.48 5.08
C MET A 29 4.98 -8.36 6.32
N THR A 30 6.11 -8.39 7.03
CA THR A 30 6.14 -9.04 8.33
C THR A 30 5.22 -8.27 9.29
N PRO A 31 4.71 -8.91 10.36
CA PRO A 31 3.91 -8.21 11.36
C PRO A 31 4.63 -6.97 11.93
N ALA A 32 5.94 -7.08 12.15
CA ALA A 32 6.80 -5.99 12.61
C ALA A 32 6.87 -4.83 11.61
N GLU A 33 6.99 -5.11 10.32
CA GLU A 33 6.97 -4.08 9.27
C GLU A 33 5.61 -3.37 9.22
N GLY A 34 4.52 -4.14 9.34
CA GLY A 34 3.15 -3.61 9.35
C GLY A 34 2.94 -2.61 10.49
N GLU A 35 3.38 -2.97 11.69
CA GLU A 35 3.30 -2.10 12.87
C GLU A 35 4.10 -0.78 12.68
N VAL A 36 5.32 -0.86 12.12
CA VAL A 36 6.11 0.35 11.83
C VAL A 36 5.41 1.25 10.82
N VAL A 37 4.85 0.67 9.75
CA VAL A 37 4.09 1.44 8.75
C VAL A 37 2.88 2.09 9.38
N GLU A 38 2.10 1.34 10.16
CA GLU A 38 0.90 1.87 10.79
C GLU A 38 1.22 3.09 11.68
N LEU A 39 2.21 2.97 12.57
CA LEU A 39 2.63 4.08 13.42
C LEU A 39 3.17 5.25 12.59
N ALA A 40 3.87 4.95 11.49
CA ALA A 40 4.39 5.98 10.61
C ALA A 40 3.30 6.73 9.83
N LEU A 41 2.22 6.05 9.42
CA LEU A 41 1.04 6.63 8.77
C LEU A 41 0.22 7.48 9.74
N ARG A 42 0.23 7.12 11.03
CA ARG A 42 -0.36 7.94 12.11
C ARG A 42 0.44 9.21 12.43
N GLY A 43 1.60 9.40 11.79
CA GLY A 43 2.41 10.62 11.91
C GLY A 43 3.49 10.59 12.99
N LEU A 44 3.72 9.45 13.67
CA LEU A 44 4.72 9.37 14.72
C LEU A 44 6.14 9.49 14.16
N SER A 45 7.01 10.20 14.86
CA SER A 45 8.45 10.28 14.58
C SER A 45 9.16 8.94 14.82
N ASN A 46 10.39 8.79 14.33
CA ASN A 46 11.18 7.57 14.56
C ASN A 46 11.48 7.35 16.06
N GLU A 47 11.57 8.44 16.82
CA GLU A 47 11.78 8.40 18.27
C GLU A 47 10.55 7.86 18.99
N GLU A 48 9.37 8.37 18.66
CA GLU A 48 8.11 7.91 19.24
C GLU A 48 7.82 6.45 18.89
N ILE A 49 8.05 6.05 17.63
CA ILE A 49 7.91 4.65 17.19
C ILE A 49 8.91 3.76 17.94
N GLY A 50 10.15 4.24 18.11
CA GLY A 50 11.20 3.54 18.83
C GLY A 50 10.80 3.28 20.29
N ALA A 51 10.36 4.33 20.98
CA ALA A 51 9.88 4.27 22.35
C ALA A 51 8.70 3.29 22.50
N LYS A 52 7.74 3.31 21.56
CA LYS A 52 6.54 2.46 21.61
C LYS A 52 6.85 0.98 21.38
N ARG A 53 7.87 0.68 20.57
CA ARG A 53 8.25 -0.69 20.17
C ARG A 53 9.48 -1.24 20.92
N GLY A 54 10.05 -0.49 21.86
CA GLY A 54 11.28 -0.88 22.56
C GLY A 54 12.50 -1.00 21.63
N SER A 55 12.57 -0.14 20.59
CA SER A 55 13.65 -0.16 19.61
C SER A 55 14.30 1.22 19.46
N SER A 56 15.57 1.27 19.05
CA SER A 56 16.23 2.57 18.85
C SER A 56 15.60 3.33 17.66
N PRO A 57 15.62 4.68 17.68
CA PRO A 57 15.15 5.48 16.53
C PRO A 57 15.88 5.12 15.23
N ARG A 58 17.16 4.74 15.32
CA ARG A 58 17.98 4.27 14.20
C ARG A 58 17.48 2.94 13.64
N THR A 59 17.04 2.02 14.50
CA THR A 59 16.44 0.75 14.09
C THR A 59 15.13 1.00 13.33
N VAL A 60 14.30 1.96 13.78
CA VAL A 60 13.07 2.35 13.07
C VAL A 60 13.40 2.95 11.71
N ALA A 61 14.38 3.86 11.64
CA ALA A 61 14.82 4.45 10.37
C ALA A 61 15.27 3.39 9.36
N ASN A 62 16.05 2.39 9.82
CA ASN A 62 16.50 1.28 8.98
C ASN A 62 15.34 0.39 8.50
N GLN A 63 14.38 0.09 9.39
CA GLN A 63 13.17 -0.65 9.03
C GLN A 63 12.35 0.11 7.97
N LEU A 64 12.11 1.41 8.17
CA LEU A 64 11.41 2.25 7.19
C LEU A 64 12.12 2.28 5.84
N GLN A 65 13.46 2.39 5.82
CA GLN A 65 14.23 2.33 4.58
C GLN A 65 14.09 0.97 3.86
N ALA A 66 14.08 -0.14 4.59
CA ALA A 66 13.84 -1.45 4.00
C ALA A 66 12.41 -1.58 3.44
N ILE A 67 11.42 -1.08 4.17
CA ILE A 67 10.01 -1.04 3.77
C ILE A 67 9.85 -0.18 2.51
N TYR A 68 10.46 1.00 2.46
CA TYR A 68 10.42 1.89 1.29
C TYR A 68 10.94 1.19 0.04
N ARG A 69 12.10 0.52 0.13
CA ARG A 69 12.64 -0.28 -0.98
C ARG A 69 11.71 -1.43 -1.37
N LYS A 70 11.14 -2.13 -0.39
CA LYS A 70 10.21 -3.26 -0.59
C LYS A 70 8.91 -2.83 -1.28
N LEU A 71 8.44 -1.62 -1.00
CA LEU A 71 7.22 -1.05 -1.54
C LEU A 71 7.42 -0.18 -2.79
N GLY A 72 8.68 0.05 -3.21
CA GLY A 72 9.00 0.88 -4.37
C GLY A 72 8.70 2.37 -4.16
N VAL A 73 8.73 2.85 -2.91
CA VAL A 73 8.51 4.25 -2.55
C VAL A 73 9.81 4.89 -2.05
N GLY A 74 9.96 6.19 -2.24
CA GLY A 74 11.14 6.96 -1.83
C GLY A 74 10.95 7.79 -0.56
N SER A 75 9.71 7.95 -0.08
CA SER A 75 9.43 8.85 1.04
C SER A 75 8.25 8.39 1.90
N ARG A 76 8.15 8.99 3.09
CA ARG A 76 7.02 8.79 4.01
C ARG A 76 5.68 9.23 3.39
N VAL A 77 5.71 10.29 2.60
CA VAL A 77 4.53 10.79 1.87
C VAL A 77 4.14 9.82 0.77
N GLU A 78 5.10 9.29 0.01
CA GLU A 78 4.82 8.27 -1.00
C GLU A 78 4.32 6.97 -0.38
N LEU A 79 4.84 6.57 0.79
CA LEU A 79 4.28 5.46 1.58
C LEU A 79 2.79 5.71 1.87
N ALA A 80 2.43 6.89 2.40
CA ALA A 80 1.04 7.22 2.70
C ALA A 80 0.14 7.15 1.45
N ARG A 81 0.63 7.66 0.30
CA ARG A 81 -0.09 7.60 -0.98
C ARG A 81 -0.26 6.16 -1.49
N ALA A 82 0.77 5.32 -1.37
CA ALA A 82 0.72 3.92 -1.77
C ALA A 82 -0.31 3.16 -0.91
N MET A 83 -0.32 3.39 0.41
CA MET A 83 -1.26 2.71 1.31
C MET A 83 -2.71 3.19 1.12
N ALA A 84 -2.94 4.47 0.81
CA ALA A 84 -4.28 5.01 0.59
C ALA A 84 -4.92 4.59 -0.75
N SER A 85 -4.11 4.35 -1.79
CA SER A 85 -4.60 4.03 -3.14
C SER A 85 -4.94 2.56 -3.35
N GLY A 86 -4.71 1.69 -2.35
CA GLY A 86 -4.82 0.23 -2.52
C GLY A 86 -3.86 -0.35 -3.59
N HIS A 87 -2.93 0.48 -4.09
CA HIS A 87 -2.01 0.18 -5.17
C HIS A 87 -0.57 0.24 -4.64
N PRO A 88 0.32 -0.64 -5.09
CA PRO A 88 1.70 -0.65 -4.65
C PRO A 88 2.38 0.59 -5.24
N GLY A 89 3.33 1.16 -4.51
CA GLY A 89 4.10 2.30 -5.00
C GLY A 89 4.72 2.00 -6.37
N ARG A 90 4.15 2.56 -7.43
CA ARG A 90 4.90 2.95 -8.61
C ARG A 90 5.12 4.44 -8.50
N SER A 91 6.31 4.81 -8.05
CA SER A 91 6.86 6.12 -8.40
C SER A 91 8.36 6.02 -8.54
N LYS A 92 8.81 5.79 -9.78
CA LYS A 92 10.00 6.45 -10.34
C LYS A 92 9.78 6.70 -11.83
N ARG A 93 9.54 7.97 -12.18
CA ARG A 93 10.10 8.60 -13.37
C ARG A 93 11.46 9.19 -12.98
#